data_AF-A0A0A0HFR6-F1
#
_entry.id   AF-A0A0A0HFR6-F1
#
_cell.length_a   1.000
_cell.length_b   1.000
_cell.length_c   1.000
_cell.angle_alpha   90.00
_cell.angle_beta   90.00
_cell.angle_gamma   90.00
#
_symmetry.space_group_name_H-M   'P 1'
#
loop_
_entity.id
_entity.type
_entity.pdbx_description
1 polymer ?
#
loop_
_entity_poly.entity_id
_entity_poly.type
_entity_poly.pdbx_seq_one_letter_code
_entity_poly.pdbx_strand_id
1 'polypeptide(L)'
;MPLATVLRLNAASCLSFGLIFLAAPWTVAAFLGTAPVWLIVSLGVGLIGNGVLLWLSVREARAPKRAEVLFFCLGDLGWVVMTLALILTGLWITTPAGQGVALIVALAVGAMGWMQWQALPR
;
A
#
# COMPACT_ATOMS: atom_id res chain seq x y z
N MET A 1 -14.05 0.83 13.78
CA MET A 1 -13.76 2.03 12.96
C MET A 1 -14.65 1.96 11.72
N PRO A 2 -15.28 3.06 11.26
CA PRO A 2 -16.14 3.02 10.07
C PRO A 2 -15.35 2.66 8.80
N LEU A 3 -15.94 1.88 7.89
CA LEU A 3 -15.29 1.48 6.62
C LEU A 3 -14.74 2.70 5.86
N ALA A 4 -15.51 3.78 5.77
CA ALA A 4 -15.10 5.00 5.09
C ALA A 4 -13.81 5.61 5.70
N THR A 5 -13.64 5.54 7.02
CA THR A 5 -12.43 6.02 7.69
C THR A 5 -11.23 5.15 7.33
N VAL A 6 -11.39 3.83 7.33
CA VAL A 6 -10.30 2.90 6.98
C VAL A 6 -9.87 3.09 5.53
N LEU A 7 -10.82 3.22 4.61
CA LEU A 7 -10.54 3.49 3.19
C LEU A 7 -9.83 4.84 2.99
N ARG A 8 -10.19 5.88 3.75
CA ARG A 8 -9.47 7.18 3.70
C ARG A 8 -8.06 7.09 4.25
N LEU A 9 -7.84 6.34 5.33
CA LEU A 9 -6.50 6.10 5.87
C LEU A 9 -5.64 5.33 4.88
N ASN A 10 -6.19 4.29 4.26
CA ASN A 10 -5.49 3.55 3.22
C ASN A 10 -5.18 4.46 2.01
N ALA A 11 -6.16 5.25 1.56
CA ALA A 11 -5.96 6.23 0.49
C ALA A 11 -4.81 7.20 0.82
N ALA A 12 -4.81 7.77 2.02
CA ALA A 12 -3.74 8.66 2.48
C ALA A 12 -2.39 7.96 2.47
N SER A 13 -2.31 6.72 2.97
CA SER A 13 -1.07 5.94 2.96
C SER A 13 -0.55 5.70 1.54
N CYS A 14 -1.42 5.28 0.62
CA CYS A 14 -1.10 5.06 -0.78
C CYS A 14 -0.61 6.35 -1.44
N LEU A 15 -1.31 7.47 -1.24
CA LEU A 15 -0.93 8.76 -1.80
C LEU A 15 0.42 9.23 -1.24
N SER A 16 0.63 9.15 0.07
CA SER A 16 1.88 9.59 0.70
C SER A 16 3.07 8.74 0.26
N PHE A 17 2.98 7.42 0.30
CA PHE A 17 4.08 6.55 -0.16
C PHE A 17 4.29 6.66 -1.67
N GLY A 18 3.20 6.79 -2.45
CA GLY A 18 3.27 7.06 -3.88
C GLY A 18 4.05 8.33 -4.19
N LEU A 19 3.77 9.43 -3.49
CA LEU A 19 4.51 10.69 -3.64
C LEU A 19 5.98 10.55 -3.24
N ILE A 20 6.28 9.86 -2.14
CA ILE A 20 7.67 9.61 -1.72
C ILE A 20 8.43 8.82 -2.78
N PHE A 21 7.81 7.77 -3.33
CA PHE A 21 8.42 6.91 -4.33
C PHE A 21 8.65 7.65 -5.66
N LEU A 22 7.79 8.60 -6.03
CA LEU A 22 7.97 9.42 -7.23
C LEU A 22 8.94 10.58 -7.03
N ALA A 23 8.96 11.21 -5.86
CA ALA A 23 9.80 12.36 -5.58
C ALA A 23 11.27 11.98 -5.30
N ALA A 24 11.51 10.82 -4.67
CA ALA A 24 12.84 10.40 -4.27
C ALA A 24 13.11 8.89 -4.54
N PRO A 25 12.90 8.39 -5.77
CA PRO A 25 12.98 6.96 -6.06
C PRO A 25 14.38 6.38 -5.82
N TRP A 26 15.44 7.15 -6.10
CA TRP A 26 16.82 6.75 -5.85
C TRP A 26 17.13 6.58 -4.37
N THR A 27 16.64 7.51 -3.54
CA THR A 27 16.80 7.47 -2.09
C THR A 27 16.07 6.26 -1.51
N VAL A 28 14.84 5.99 -1.96
CA VAL A 28 14.07 4.83 -1.53
C VAL A 28 14.75 3.53 -1.96
N ALA A 29 15.21 3.43 -3.22
CA ALA A 29 15.93 2.27 -3.72
C ALA A 29 17.19 1.97 -2.91
N ALA A 30 18.02 2.98 -2.66
CA ALA A 30 19.24 2.85 -1.87
C ALA A 30 18.94 2.52 -0.40
N PHE A 31 17.86 3.08 0.16
CA PHE A 31 17.42 2.77 1.51
C PHE A 31 16.98 1.32 1.66
N LEU A 32 16.24 0.77 0.68
CA LEU A 32 15.80 -0.63 0.69
C LEU A 32 16.94 -1.61 0.41
N GLY A 33 17.87 -1.24 -0.47
CA GLY A 33 19.05 -2.03 -0.83
C GLY A 33 19.35 -1.96 -2.32
N THR A 34 18.81 -2.91 -3.09
CA THR A 34 19.14 -3.09 -4.51
C THR A 34 17.92 -3.00 -5.42
N ALA A 35 16.81 -2.45 -4.93
CA ALA A 35 15.59 -2.30 -5.71
C ALA A 35 15.84 -1.44 -6.97
N PRO A 36 15.43 -1.89 -8.17
CA PRO A 36 15.60 -1.09 -9.37
C PRO A 36 14.72 0.16 -9.31
N VAL A 37 15.29 1.31 -9.64
CA VAL A 37 14.62 2.62 -9.54
C VAL A 37 13.34 2.70 -10.37
N TRP A 38 13.34 2.11 -11.57
CA TRP A 38 12.14 2.08 -12.42
C TRP A 38 10.98 1.37 -11.71
N LEU A 39 11.24 0.32 -10.93
CA LEU A 39 10.22 -0.38 -10.18
C LEU A 39 9.66 0.48 -9.06
N ILE A 40 10.52 1.21 -8.33
CA ILE A 40 10.08 2.16 -7.30
C ILE A 40 9.17 3.22 -7.90
N VAL A 41 9.52 3.77 -9.06
CA VAL A 41 8.67 4.74 -9.78
C VAL A 41 7.35 4.10 -10.22
N SER A 42 7.36 2.90 -10.79
CA SER A 42 6.15 2.19 -11.21
C SER A 42 5.22 1.90 -10.02
N LEU A 43 5.78 1.46 -8.89
CA LEU A 43 5.03 1.29 -7.64
C LEU A 43 4.46 2.63 -7.16
N GLY A 44 5.24 3.71 -7.25
CA GLY A 44 4.79 5.06 -6.93
C GLY A 44 3.55 5.47 -7.73
N VAL A 45 3.57 5.31 -9.05
CA VAL A 45 2.41 5.59 -9.92
C VAL A 45 1.21 4.71 -9.55
N GLY A 46 1.44 3.41 -9.34
CA GLY A 46 0.40 2.46 -8.95
C GLY A 46 -0.26 2.83 -7.62
N LEU A 47 0.53 3.23 -6.63
CA LEU A 47 0.05 3.70 -5.32
C LEU A 47 -0.76 4.99 -5.44
N ILE A 48 -0.32 5.96 -6.26
CA ILE A 48 -1.12 7.17 -6.51
C ILE A 48 -2.47 6.80 -7.13
N GLY A 49 -2.47 5.95 -8.16
CA GLY A 49 -3.70 5.48 -8.79
C GLY A 49 -4.64 4.78 -7.81
N ASN A 50 -4.12 3.84 -7.02
CA ASN A 50 -4.90 3.13 -6.00
C ASN A 50 -5.44 4.06 -4.92
N GLY A 51 -4.63 5.02 -4.46
CA GLY A 51 -5.03 6.02 -3.48
C GLY A 51 -6.16 6.92 -3.97
N VAL A 52 -6.12 7.34 -5.24
CA VAL A 52 -7.23 8.08 -5.87
C VAL A 52 -8.49 7.23 -5.96
N LEU A 53 -8.39 5.96 -6.36
CA LEU A 53 -9.54 5.05 -6.43
C LEU A 53 -10.19 4.85 -5.05
N LEU A 54 -9.38 4.59 -4.02
CA LEU A 54 -9.83 4.49 -2.63
C LEU A 54 -10.58 5.76 -2.18
N TRP A 55 -10.03 6.94 -2.50
CA TRP A 55 -10.65 8.22 -2.16
C TRP A 55 -12.00 8.41 -2.87
N LEU A 56 -12.08 8.08 -4.16
CA LEU A 56 -13.31 8.18 -4.95
C LEU A 56 -14.39 7.20 -4.45
N SER A 57 -14.01 6.02 -3.96
CA SER A 57 -14.95 5.05 -3.39
C SER A 57 -15.66 5.54 -2.12
N VAL A 58 -15.17 6.60 -1.47
CA VAL A 58 -15.73 7.18 -0.23
C VAL A 58 -16.08 8.66 -0.34
N ARG A 59 -15.97 9.23 -1.54
CA ARG A 59 -16.35 10.61 -1.84
C ARG A 59 -17.86 10.70 -2.08
N GLU A 60 -18.45 11.85 -1.79
CA GLU A 60 -19.84 12.22 -2.18
C GLU A 60 -20.96 11.33 -1.60
N ALA A 61 -20.77 10.80 -0.38
CA ALA A 61 -21.75 9.96 0.31
C ALA A 61 -22.13 8.66 -0.45
N ARG A 62 -21.32 8.26 -1.44
CA ARG A 62 -21.45 6.98 -2.12
C ARG A 62 -21.17 5.85 -1.13
N ALA A 63 -22.10 4.90 -1.03
CA ALA A 63 -21.84 3.66 -0.30
C ALA A 63 -20.80 2.83 -1.09
N PRO A 64 -19.66 2.45 -0.48
CA PRO A 64 -18.66 1.63 -1.16
C PRO A 64 -19.30 0.31 -1.62
N LYS A 65 -19.04 -0.08 -2.87
CA LYS A 65 -19.52 -1.37 -3.38
C LYS A 65 -18.63 -2.49 -2.83
N ARG A 66 -19.23 -3.63 -2.50
CA ARG A 66 -18.50 -4.81 -2.02
C ARG A 66 -17.31 -5.19 -2.90
N ALA A 67 -17.50 -5.20 -4.22
CA ALA A 67 -16.46 -5.55 -5.17
C ALA A 67 -15.25 -4.58 -5.14
N GLU A 68 -15.48 -3.29 -4.91
CA GLU A 68 -14.40 -2.30 -4.79
C GLU A 68 -13.59 -2.54 -3.53
N VAL A 69 -14.28 -2.74 -2.40
CA VAL A 69 -13.62 -3.02 -1.11
C VAL A 69 -12.81 -4.32 -1.18
N LEU A 70 -13.34 -5.35 -1.85
CA LEU A 70 -12.60 -6.60 -2.08
C LEU A 70 -11.34 -6.38 -2.93
N PHE A 71 -11.43 -5.59 -3.99
CA PHE A 71 -10.26 -5.26 -4.82
C PHE A 71 -9.15 -4.61 -3.97
N PHE A 72 -9.49 -3.65 -3.12
CA PHE A 72 -8.52 -3.01 -2.22
C PHE A 72 -7.95 -3.98 -1.19
N CYS A 73 -8.78 -4.83 -0.57
CA CYS A 73 -8.30 -5.85 0.38
C CYS A 73 -7.29 -6.82 -0.26
N LEU A 74 -7.54 -7.24 -1.50
CA LEU A 74 -6.65 -8.13 -2.23
C LEU A 74 -5.34 -7.42 -2.61
N GLY A 75 -5.41 -6.14 -2.98
CA GLY A 75 -4.23 -5.31 -3.19
C GLY A 75 -3.37 -5.18 -1.93
N ASP A 76 -3.99 -4.87 -0.79
CA ASP A 76 -3.31 -4.77 0.51
C ASP A 76 -2.66 -6.11 0.90
N LEU A 77 -3.37 -7.23 0.74
CA LEU A 77 -2.83 -8.57 0.98
C LEU A 77 -1.65 -8.87 0.06
N GLY A 78 -1.78 -8.57 -1.23
CA GLY A 78 -0.72 -8.72 -2.22
C GLY A 78 0.53 -7.92 -1.83
N TRP A 79 0.35 -6.70 -1.34
CA TRP A 79 1.46 -5.86 -0.87
C TRP A 79 2.20 -6.51 0.31
N VAL A 80 1.46 -7.04 1.30
CA VAL A 80 2.05 -7.73 2.45
C VAL A 80 2.83 -8.96 2.03
N VAL A 81 2.20 -9.84 1.24
CA VAL A 81 2.82 -11.10 0.79
C VAL A 81 4.07 -10.82 -0.02
N MET A 82 4.02 -9.87 -0.96
CA MET A 82 5.20 -9.49 -1.76
C MET A 82 6.30 -8.90 -0.90
N THR A 83 5.97 -8.03 0.07
CA THR A 83 6.98 -7.45 0.98
C THR A 83 7.70 -8.54 1.77
N LEU A 84 6.94 -9.48 2.35
CA LEU A 84 7.53 -10.61 3.10
C LEU A 84 8.39 -11.49 2.19
N ALA A 85 7.93 -11.80 0.98
CA ALA A 85 8.69 -12.59 0.02
C ALA A 85 10.03 -11.92 -0.34
N LEU A 86 10.02 -10.61 -0.62
CA LEU A 86 11.24 -9.85 -0.94
C LEU A 86 12.24 -9.86 0.23
N ILE A 87 11.77 -9.71 1.46
CA ILE A 87 12.62 -9.77 2.66
C ILE A 87 13.20 -11.17 2.86
N LEU A 88 12.36 -12.22 2.80
CA LEU A 88 12.78 -13.60 3.05
C LEU A 88 13.75 -14.14 1.98
N THR A 89 13.57 -13.71 0.74
CA THR A 89 14.45 -14.09 -0.37
C THR A 89 15.73 -13.23 -0.45
N GLY A 90 15.78 -12.11 0.28
CA GLY A 90 16.83 -11.11 0.12
C GLY A 90 16.81 -10.43 -1.25
N LEU A 91 15.69 -10.49 -1.97
CA LEU A 91 15.55 -9.84 -3.27
C LEU A 91 15.18 -8.37 -3.04
N TRP A 92 16.05 -7.46 -3.49
CA TRP A 92 15.89 -6.00 -3.45
C TRP A 92 15.85 -5.33 -2.07
N ILE A 93 15.15 -5.91 -1.08
CA ILE A 93 15.06 -5.42 0.30
C ILE A 93 16.10 -6.14 1.16
N THR A 94 17.30 -5.59 1.24
CA THR A 94 18.47 -6.23 1.86
C THR A 94 19.07 -5.46 3.02
N THR A 95 18.78 -4.16 3.16
CA THR A 95 19.31 -3.40 4.30
C THR A 95 18.48 -3.67 5.56
N PRO A 96 19.09 -3.75 6.76
CA PRO A 96 18.34 -3.98 8.00
C PRO A 96 17.29 -2.88 8.28
N ALA A 97 17.63 -1.62 7.99
CA ALA A 97 16.70 -0.50 8.15
C ALA A 97 15.53 -0.58 7.15
N GLY A 98 15.82 -0.91 5.89
CA GLY A 98 14.82 -1.11 4.85
C GLY A 98 13.85 -2.25 5.18
N GLN A 99 14.37 -3.38 5.66
CA GLN A 99 13.56 -4.50 6.14
C GLN A 99 12.64 -4.10 7.29
N GLY A 100 13.18 -3.41 8.30
CA GLY A 100 12.41 -2.95 9.45
C GLY A 100 11.25 -2.02 9.05
N VAL A 101 11.53 -1.00 8.22
CA VAL A 101 10.49 -0.08 7.74
C VAL A 101 9.48 -0.79 6.84
N ALA A 102 9.94 -1.63 5.92
CA ALA A 102 9.05 -2.38 5.02
C ALA A 102 8.09 -3.30 5.81
N LEU A 103 8.56 -3.95 6.88
CA LEU A 103 7.71 -4.75 7.77
C LEU A 103 6.68 -3.90 8.49
N ILE A 104 7.08 -2.75 9.04
CA ILE A 104 6.14 -1.83 9.72
C ILE A 104 5.04 -1.38 8.75
N VAL A 105 5.41 -0.99 7.52
CA VAL A 105 4.46 -0.58 6.49
C VAL A 105 3.55 -1.75 6.08
N ALA A 106 4.11 -2.95 5.88
CA ALA A 106 3.31 -4.14 5.57
C ALA A 106 2.31 -4.47 6.68
N LEU A 107 2.70 -4.39 7.95
CA LEU A 107 1.79 -4.59 9.07
C LEU A 107 0.67 -3.54 9.11
N ALA A 108 1.00 -2.27 8.86
CA ALA A 108 0.00 -1.19 8.82
C ALA A 108 -1.00 -1.38 7.66
N VAL A 109 -0.51 -1.67 6.46
CA VAL A 109 -1.34 -1.93 5.27
C VAL A 109 -2.19 -3.19 5.47
N GLY A 110 -1.59 -4.27 5.97
CA GLY A 110 -2.30 -5.51 6.28
C GLY A 110 -3.40 -5.32 7.32
N ALA A 111 -3.15 -4.52 8.37
CA ALA A 111 -4.16 -4.17 9.36
C ALA A 111 -5.33 -3.38 8.72
N MET A 112 -5.03 -2.41 7.85
CA MET A 112 -6.07 -1.67 7.11
C MET A 112 -6.86 -2.58 6.18
N GLY A 113 -6.21 -3.49 5.44
CA GLY A 113 -6.87 -4.48 4.58
C GLY A 113 -7.76 -5.42 5.36
N TRP A 114 -7.31 -5.90 6.52
CA TRP A 114 -8.10 -6.74 7.42
C TRP A 114 -9.33 -6.00 7.98
N MET A 115 -9.19 -4.74 8.35
CA MET A 115 -10.30 -3.91 8.80
C MET A 115 -11.32 -3.64 7.70
N GLN A 116 -10.88 -3.43 6.45
CA GLN A 116 -11.76 -3.31 5.28
C GLN A 116 -12.53 -4.61 5.04
N TRP A 117 -11.85 -5.76 5.12
CA TRP A 117 -12.45 -7.08 4.94
C TRP A 117 -13.56 -7.36 5.95
N GLN A 118 -13.31 -7.09 7.25
CA GLN A 118 -14.33 -7.26 8.29
C GLN A 118 -15.55 -6.36 8.09
N ALA A 119 -15.36 -5.19 7.48
CA ALA A 119 -16.40 -4.20 7.24
C ALA A 119 -16.99 -4.30 5.83
N LEU A 120 -16.83 -5.43 5.14
CA LEU A 120 -17.35 -5.64 3.79
C LEU A 120 -18.87 -5.36 3.73
N PRO A 121 -19.32 -4.52 2.78
CA PRO A 121 -20.75 -4.34 2.50
C PRO A 121 -21.39 -5.69 2.15
N ARG A 122 -22.59 -5.94 2.69
CA ARG A 122 -23.34 -7.17 2.42
C ARG A 122 -23.84 -7.22 0.99
#